data_AF-A0A5R8PJB9-F1
#
_entry.id   AF-A0A5R8PJB9-F1
#
_cell.length_a   1.000
_cell.length_b   1.000
_cell.length_c   1.000
_cell.angle_alpha   90.00
_cell.angle_beta   90.00
_cell.angle_gamma   90.00
#
_symmetry.space_group_name_H-M   'P 1'
#
loop_
_entity.id
_entity.type
_entity.pdbx_description
1 polymer ?
#
loop_
_entity_poly.entity_id
_entity_poly.type
_entity_poly.pdbx_seq_one_letter_code
_entity_poly.pdbx_strand_id
1 'polypeptide(L)'
;MPSLTRTPRGARKPPDDRRAEFERRVLAAVEDLLADGTPYTELAVQKIAAASHSARSTFYRYFPDKSQLLIRMADLATTDLFDAAEQWWTADHRDGVDGVVQAIRSMIAGFRKHRYLLLALTEVSAYDRDVGAYWRSRVATFAAMVRARLDTDRRAGKISPAIDPTATAVVLTSMVERSIVVAFSADTGISDDVLADTLGRAIWLVVYGDAPRATP
;
A
#
# COMPACT_ATOMS: atom_id res chain seq x y z
N MET A 1 -34.48 -53.94 -3.62
CA MET A 1 -34.62 -52.74 -4.48
C MET A 1 -33.68 -51.68 -3.97
N PRO A 2 -32.73 -51.18 -4.78
CA PRO A 2 -31.74 -50.22 -4.32
C PRO A 2 -32.24 -48.77 -4.41
N SER A 3 -31.55 -47.91 -3.66
CA SER A 3 -31.37 -46.47 -3.87
C SER A 3 -32.40 -45.51 -3.28
N LEU A 4 -31.93 -44.66 -2.35
CA LEU A 4 -31.85 -43.21 -2.55
C LEU A 4 -30.70 -42.67 -1.68
N THR A 5 -29.50 -42.64 -2.27
CA THR A 5 -28.32 -41.97 -1.73
C THR A 5 -28.58 -40.47 -1.68
N ARG A 6 -28.78 -39.91 -0.47
CA ARG A 6 -28.86 -38.46 -0.27
C ARG A 6 -27.44 -37.88 -0.33
N THR A 7 -27.09 -37.32 -1.48
CA THR A 7 -25.85 -36.55 -1.69
C THR A 7 -25.76 -35.43 -0.65
N PRO A 8 -24.65 -35.28 0.11
CA PRO A 8 -24.49 -34.16 1.03
C PRO A 8 -24.39 -32.87 0.21
N ARG A 9 -25.36 -31.98 0.40
CA ARG A 9 -25.34 -30.62 -0.15
C ARG A 9 -24.14 -29.90 0.45
N GLY A 10 -23.11 -29.64 -0.36
CA GLY A 10 -21.87 -29.00 0.07
C GLY A 10 -22.14 -27.81 0.97
N ALA A 11 -21.42 -27.74 2.10
CA ALA A 11 -21.56 -26.70 3.09
C ALA A 11 -21.52 -25.31 2.41
N ARG A 12 -22.62 -24.56 2.50
CA ARG A 12 -22.66 -23.18 2.02
C ARG A 12 -21.60 -22.39 2.79
N LYS A 13 -20.59 -21.88 2.08
CA LYS A 13 -19.56 -21.02 2.69
C LYS A 13 -20.22 -19.85 3.46
N PRO A 14 -19.67 -19.47 4.63
CA PRO A 14 -20.05 -18.27 5.37
C PRO A 14 -20.22 -17.05 4.45
N PRO A 15 -21.15 -16.12 4.75
CA PRO A 15 -21.35 -14.91 3.95
C PRO A 15 -20.08 -14.07 3.77
N ASP A 16 -19.19 -14.05 4.77
CA ASP A 16 -17.95 -13.26 4.75
C ASP A 16 -16.91 -13.83 3.78
N ASP A 17 -16.72 -15.15 3.79
CA ASP A 17 -15.85 -15.85 2.83
C ASP A 17 -16.26 -15.59 1.37
N ARG A 18 -17.57 -15.54 1.11
CA ARG A 18 -18.11 -15.24 -0.23
C ARG A 18 -17.84 -13.80 -0.66
N ARG A 19 -17.86 -12.86 0.29
CA ARG A 19 -17.49 -11.46 0.02
C ARG A 19 -16.01 -11.35 -0.28
N ALA A 20 -15.15 -11.91 0.57
CA ALA A 20 -13.70 -11.88 0.37
C ALA A 20 -13.26 -12.56 -0.94
N GLU A 21 -13.89 -13.68 -1.31
CA GLU A 21 -13.64 -14.36 -2.59
C GLU A 21 -14.10 -13.52 -3.79
N PHE A 22 -15.24 -12.83 -3.68
CA PHE A 22 -15.71 -11.91 -4.72
C PHE A 22 -14.78 -10.71 -4.89
N GLU A 23 -14.42 -10.04 -3.79
CA GLU A 23 -13.56 -8.87 -3.84
C GLU A 23 -12.15 -9.22 -4.38
N ARG A 24 -11.59 -10.39 -4.05
CA ARG A 24 -10.34 -10.87 -4.65
C ARG A 24 -10.43 -11.10 -6.16
N ARG A 25 -11.54 -11.64 -6.66
CA ARG A 25 -11.76 -11.78 -8.12
C ARG A 25 -11.87 -10.43 -8.81
N VAL A 26 -12.51 -9.45 -8.16
CA VAL A 26 -12.63 -8.09 -8.69
C VAL A 26 -11.28 -7.39 -8.70
N LEU A 27 -10.47 -7.56 -7.65
CA LEU A 27 -9.11 -7.02 -7.59
C LEU A 27 -8.28 -7.52 -8.78
N ALA A 28 -8.19 -8.83 -8.96
CA ALA A 28 -7.45 -9.42 -10.08
C ALA A 28 -7.94 -8.90 -11.44
N ALA A 29 -9.27 -8.84 -11.64
CA ALA A 29 -9.85 -8.31 -12.88
C ALA A 29 -9.51 -6.83 -13.12
N VAL A 30 -9.50 -6.00 -12.08
CA VAL A 30 -9.11 -4.58 -12.21
C VAL A 30 -7.64 -4.45 -12.53
N GLU A 31 -6.78 -5.24 -11.90
CA GLU A 31 -5.34 -5.23 -12.14
C GLU A 31 -4.98 -5.64 -13.57
N ASP A 32 -5.58 -6.72 -14.08
CA ASP A 32 -5.39 -7.17 -15.47
C ASP A 32 -5.82 -6.08 -16.47
N LEU A 33 -6.98 -5.46 -16.22
CA LEU A 33 -7.51 -4.41 -17.09
C LEU A 33 -6.66 -3.13 -17.09
N LEU A 34 -6.01 -2.80 -15.97
CA LEU A 34 -5.08 -1.67 -15.88
C LEU A 34 -3.72 -2.02 -16.50
N ALA A 35 -3.27 -3.27 -16.40
CA ALA A 35 -2.04 -3.76 -17.01
C ALA A 35 -2.08 -3.68 -18.54
N ASP A 36 -3.26 -3.83 -19.14
CA ASP A 36 -3.51 -3.61 -20.58
C ASP A 36 -3.36 -2.14 -21.02
N GLY A 37 -3.06 -1.22 -20.10
CA GLY A 37 -2.86 0.20 -20.38
C GLY A 37 -4.16 1.02 -20.44
N THR A 38 -5.30 0.43 -20.07
CA THR A 38 -6.56 1.19 -20.00
C THR A 38 -6.56 2.08 -18.76
N PRO A 39 -6.73 3.41 -18.87
CA PRO A 39 -6.82 4.29 -17.70
C PRO A 39 -8.00 3.91 -16.79
N TYR A 40 -7.82 4.04 -15.47
CA TYR A 40 -8.88 3.67 -14.53
C TYR A 40 -10.19 4.42 -14.80
N THR A 41 -10.11 5.69 -15.18
CA THR A 41 -11.26 6.55 -15.53
C THR A 41 -12.08 6.00 -16.71
N GLU A 42 -11.45 5.31 -17.65
CA GLU A 42 -12.08 4.73 -18.85
C GLU A 42 -12.64 3.33 -18.62
N LEU A 43 -12.27 2.65 -17.51
CA LEU A 43 -12.81 1.32 -17.20
C LEU A 43 -14.32 1.36 -16.95
N ALA A 44 -15.09 0.80 -17.88
CA ALA A 44 -16.52 0.62 -17.70
C ALA A 44 -16.80 -0.45 -16.62
N VAL A 45 -17.75 -0.17 -15.72
CA VAL A 45 -18.21 -1.14 -14.70
C VAL A 45 -18.65 -2.46 -15.33
N GLN A 46 -19.23 -2.42 -16.53
CA GLN A 46 -19.61 -3.64 -17.27
C GLN A 46 -18.39 -4.50 -17.64
N LYS A 47 -17.28 -3.88 -18.05
CA LYS A 47 -16.02 -4.58 -18.39
C LYS A 47 -15.45 -5.27 -17.14
N ILE A 48 -15.43 -4.57 -16.00
CA ILE A 48 -14.95 -5.11 -14.72
C ILE A 48 -15.87 -6.25 -14.24
N ALA A 49 -17.18 -6.09 -14.35
CA ALA A 49 -18.15 -7.13 -13.98
C ALA A 49 -18.00 -8.39 -14.84
N ALA A 50 -17.79 -8.22 -16.15
CA ALA A 50 -17.53 -9.33 -17.07
C ALA A 50 -16.21 -10.05 -16.74
N ALA A 51 -15.11 -9.30 -16.59
CA ALA A 51 -13.80 -9.83 -16.25
C ALA A 51 -13.76 -10.54 -14.89
N SER A 52 -14.54 -10.07 -13.92
CA SER A 52 -14.68 -10.72 -12.60
C SER A 52 -15.73 -11.84 -12.56
N HIS A 53 -16.32 -12.23 -13.70
CA HIS A 53 -17.39 -13.23 -13.79
C HIS A 53 -18.54 -12.97 -12.81
N SER A 54 -19.10 -11.76 -12.87
CA SER A 54 -20.18 -11.31 -12.01
C SER A 54 -21.27 -10.56 -12.78
N ALA A 55 -22.51 -10.74 -12.34
CA ALA A 55 -23.61 -9.91 -12.84
C ALA A 55 -23.43 -8.45 -12.39
N ARG A 56 -23.85 -7.50 -13.24
CA ARG A 56 -23.82 -6.07 -12.93
C ARG A 56 -24.57 -5.70 -11.65
N SER A 57 -25.71 -6.35 -11.40
CA SER A 57 -26.49 -6.17 -10.17
C SER A 57 -25.76 -6.65 -8.92
N THR A 58 -24.94 -7.71 -9.03
CA THR A 58 -24.09 -8.17 -7.93
C THR A 58 -22.97 -7.17 -7.68
N PHE A 59 -22.36 -6.63 -8.73
CA PHE A 59 -21.29 -5.65 -8.61
C PHE A 59 -21.74 -4.40 -7.82
N TYR A 60 -22.84 -3.76 -8.21
CA TYR A 60 -23.34 -2.55 -7.54
C TYR A 60 -23.78 -2.77 -6.09
N ARG A 61 -24.03 -4.02 -5.68
CA ARG A 61 -24.30 -4.36 -4.28
C ARG A 61 -23.05 -4.21 -3.41
N TYR A 62 -21.86 -4.42 -3.96
CA TYR A 62 -20.59 -4.30 -3.23
C TYR A 62 -19.92 -2.95 -3.45
N PHE A 63 -20.03 -2.39 -4.66
CA PHE A 63 -19.36 -1.16 -5.06
C PHE A 63 -20.37 -0.20 -5.67
N PRO A 64 -20.87 0.78 -4.90
CA PRO A 64 -21.86 1.74 -5.38
C PRO A 64 -21.37 2.54 -6.59
N ASP A 65 -20.08 2.88 -6.60
CA ASP A 65 -19.42 3.67 -7.63
C ASP A 65 -17.95 3.24 -7.82
N LYS A 66 -17.27 3.87 -8.79
CA LYS A 66 -15.86 3.58 -9.11
C LYS A 66 -14.89 4.09 -8.05
N SER A 67 -15.24 5.11 -7.27
CA SER A 67 -14.37 5.65 -6.23
C SER A 67 -14.32 4.68 -5.06
N GLN A 68 -15.47 4.17 -4.62
CA GLN A 68 -15.60 3.12 -3.60
C GLN A 68 -14.99 1.79 -4.05
N LEU A 69 -15.09 1.45 -5.34
CA LEU A 69 -14.36 0.31 -5.89
C LEU A 69 -12.84 0.47 -5.70
N LEU A 70 -12.28 1.60 -6.16
CA LEU A 70 -10.84 1.84 -6.13
C LEU A 70 -10.30 1.83 -4.71
N ILE A 71 -11.00 2.51 -3.79
CA ILE A 71 -10.67 2.53 -2.35
C ILE A 71 -10.66 1.12 -1.78
N ARG A 72 -11.70 0.32 -2.05
CA ARG A 72 -11.79 -1.04 -1.52
C ARG A 72 -10.72 -1.97 -2.11
N MET A 73 -10.40 -1.82 -3.39
CA MET A 73 -9.32 -2.58 -4.02
C MET A 73 -7.97 -2.18 -3.44
N ALA A 74 -7.74 -0.88 -3.22
CA ALA A 74 -6.54 -0.38 -2.58
C ALA A 74 -6.39 -0.91 -1.14
N ASP A 75 -7.47 -0.97 -0.35
CA ASP A 75 -7.44 -1.59 0.99
C ASP A 75 -6.97 -3.04 0.93
N LEU A 76 -7.55 -3.84 0.03
CA LEU A 76 -7.19 -5.26 -0.13
C LEU A 76 -5.74 -5.43 -0.60
N ALA A 77 -5.31 -4.62 -1.57
CA ALA A 77 -3.96 -4.66 -2.11
C ALA A 77 -2.89 -4.20 -1.10
N THR A 78 -3.27 -3.31 -0.18
CA THR A 78 -2.32 -2.68 0.73
C THR A 78 -2.34 -3.24 2.14
N THR A 79 -3.26 -4.14 2.48
CA THR A 79 -3.32 -4.74 3.83
C THR A 79 -1.95 -5.29 4.25
N ASP A 80 -1.34 -6.16 3.44
CA ASP A 80 -0.02 -6.74 3.73
C ASP A 80 1.13 -5.71 3.71
N LEU A 81 1.00 -4.66 2.88
CA LEU A 81 2.04 -3.63 2.69
C LEU A 81 2.21 -2.77 3.94
N PHE A 82 1.09 -2.35 4.53
CA PHE A 82 1.11 -1.48 5.71
C PHE A 82 1.41 -2.27 6.98
N ASP A 83 0.95 -3.51 7.09
CA ASP A 83 1.30 -4.40 8.21
C ASP A 83 2.83 -4.61 8.28
N ALA A 84 3.49 -4.84 7.13
CA ALA A 84 4.94 -4.97 7.06
C ALA A 84 5.67 -3.66 7.42
N ALA A 85 5.16 -2.52 6.96
CA ALA A 85 5.75 -1.22 7.26
C ALA A 85 5.59 -0.83 8.74
N GLU A 86 4.43 -1.12 9.34
CA GLU A 86 4.16 -0.91 10.76
C GLU A 86 5.02 -1.82 11.64
N GLN A 87 5.12 -3.11 11.31
CA GLN A 87 5.98 -4.06 12.03
C GLN A 87 7.45 -3.63 12.02
N TRP A 88 7.94 -3.12 10.89
CA TRP A 88 9.31 -2.62 10.85
C TRP A 88 9.49 -1.34 11.66
N TRP A 89 8.59 -0.37 11.54
CA TRP A 89 8.76 0.92 12.20
C TRP A 89 8.65 0.84 13.73
N THR A 90 7.94 -0.20 14.20
CA THR A 90 7.86 -0.59 15.61
C THR A 90 9.03 -1.47 16.06
N ALA A 91 9.76 -2.11 15.14
CA ALA A 91 10.94 -2.92 15.48
C ALA A 91 12.11 -2.07 15.97
N ASP A 92 12.85 -2.59 16.94
CA ASP A 92 14.07 -1.95 17.43
C ASP A 92 15.12 -2.02 16.32
N HIS A 93 15.56 -0.88 15.76
CA HIS A 93 16.42 -0.80 14.57
C HIS A 93 17.88 -1.14 14.90
N ARG A 94 18.08 -2.24 15.63
CA ARG A 94 19.41 -2.75 15.99
C ARG A 94 20.26 -3.10 14.77
N ASP A 95 19.62 -3.25 13.62
CA ASP A 95 20.23 -3.59 12.33
C ASP A 95 20.72 -2.37 11.53
N GLY A 96 20.65 -1.15 12.10
CA GLY A 96 21.22 0.05 11.48
C GLY A 96 20.59 0.41 10.13
N VAL A 97 21.42 0.86 9.18
CA VAL A 97 20.99 1.23 7.82
C VAL A 97 20.37 0.05 7.07
N ASP A 98 20.85 -1.16 7.28
CA ASP A 98 20.37 -2.36 6.60
C ASP A 98 18.93 -2.67 6.98
N GLY A 99 18.55 -2.40 8.24
CA GLY A 99 17.16 -2.48 8.68
C GLY A 99 16.24 -1.55 7.89
N VAL A 100 16.66 -0.30 7.64
CA VAL A 100 15.89 0.68 6.85
C VAL A 100 15.77 0.23 5.39
N VAL A 101 16.89 -0.21 4.80
CA VAL A 101 16.91 -0.71 3.43
C VAL A 101 15.96 -1.89 3.27
N GLN A 102 15.96 -2.84 4.21
CA GLN A 102 15.09 -4.01 4.15
C GLN A 102 13.60 -3.64 4.24
N ALA A 103 13.25 -2.63 5.03
CA ALA A 103 11.89 -2.14 5.12
C ALA A 103 11.40 -1.51 3.81
N ILE A 104 12.24 -0.66 3.21
CA ILE A 104 11.93 -0.06 1.91
C ILE A 104 11.84 -1.14 0.84
N ARG A 105 12.69 -2.17 0.87
CA ARG A 105 12.61 -3.32 -0.04
C ARG A 105 11.27 -4.05 0.08
N SER A 106 10.81 -4.34 1.30
CA SER A 106 9.49 -4.97 1.53
C SER A 106 8.35 -4.10 1.00
N MET A 107 8.44 -2.79 1.20
CA MET A 107 7.44 -1.85 0.72
C MET A 107 7.41 -1.75 -0.82
N ILE A 108 8.58 -1.69 -1.45
CA ILE A 108 8.70 -1.72 -2.92
C ILE A 108 8.15 -3.03 -3.48
N ALA A 109 8.42 -4.17 -2.85
CA ALA A 109 7.90 -5.46 -3.28
C ALA A 109 6.36 -5.53 -3.21
N GLY A 110 5.76 -5.04 -2.13
CA GLY A 110 4.30 -4.97 -2.01
C GLY A 110 3.68 -3.97 -3.00
N PHE A 111 4.34 -2.84 -3.26
CA PHE A 111 3.89 -1.91 -4.31
C PHE A 111 3.97 -2.54 -5.70
N ARG A 112 5.05 -3.29 -6.01
CA ARG A 112 5.24 -3.99 -7.29
C ARG A 112 4.12 -4.99 -7.57
N LYS A 113 3.70 -5.75 -6.56
CA LYS A 113 2.60 -6.72 -6.68
C LYS A 113 1.29 -6.09 -7.18
N HIS A 114 1.03 -4.85 -6.78
CA HIS A 114 -0.22 -4.13 -7.07
C HIS A 114 0.02 -2.83 -7.87
N ARG A 115 1.11 -2.77 -8.63
CA ARG A 115 1.65 -1.56 -9.27
C ARG A 115 0.57 -0.74 -9.99
N TYR A 116 -0.15 -1.37 -10.92
CA TYR A 116 -1.09 -0.67 -11.78
C TYR A 116 -2.27 -0.07 -11.01
N LEU A 117 -2.77 -0.81 -10.00
CA LEU A 117 -3.82 -0.33 -9.12
C LEU A 117 -3.36 0.86 -8.27
N LEU A 118 -2.16 0.78 -7.70
CA LEU A 118 -1.64 1.84 -6.83
C LEU A 118 -1.28 3.10 -7.63
N LEU A 119 -0.80 2.96 -8.86
CA LEU A 119 -0.62 4.10 -9.76
C LEU A 119 -1.96 4.77 -10.12
N ALA A 120 -2.98 3.97 -10.43
CA ALA A 120 -4.33 4.48 -10.66
C ALA A 120 -4.91 5.18 -9.42
N LEU A 121 -4.66 4.64 -8.22
CA LEU A 121 -5.04 5.27 -6.96
C LEU A 121 -4.39 6.65 -6.80
N THR A 122 -3.07 6.74 -7.01
CA THR A 122 -2.35 8.02 -6.96
C THR A 122 -2.89 9.02 -7.97
N GLU A 123 -3.12 8.60 -9.23
CA GLU A 123 -3.68 9.45 -10.28
C GLU A 123 -5.07 9.99 -9.89
N VAL A 124 -5.99 9.08 -9.55
CA VAL A 124 -7.38 9.43 -9.25
C VAL A 124 -7.49 10.29 -7.99
N SER A 125 -6.60 10.10 -7.01
CA SER A 125 -6.56 10.91 -5.78
C SER A 125 -6.36 12.41 -6.02
N ALA A 126 -5.82 12.79 -7.18
CA ALA A 126 -5.56 14.18 -7.54
C ALA A 126 -6.83 14.97 -7.90
N TYR A 127 -7.90 14.30 -8.31
CA TYR A 127 -9.14 14.97 -8.77
C TYR A 127 -10.44 14.37 -8.24
N ASP A 128 -10.44 13.13 -7.73
CA ASP A 128 -11.60 12.56 -7.04
C ASP A 128 -11.52 12.86 -5.52
N ARG A 129 -12.59 13.45 -4.97
CA ARG A 129 -12.62 13.90 -3.58
C ARG A 129 -12.52 12.74 -2.58
N ASP A 130 -13.22 11.64 -2.84
CA ASP A 130 -13.33 10.52 -1.91
C ASP A 130 -12.04 9.70 -1.91
N VAL A 131 -11.50 9.44 -3.11
CA VAL A 131 -10.20 8.78 -3.26
C VAL A 131 -9.08 9.65 -2.69
N GLY A 132 -9.12 10.96 -2.92
CA GLY A 132 -8.15 11.90 -2.34
C GLY A 132 -8.22 11.96 -0.81
N ALA A 133 -9.42 11.93 -0.23
CA ALA A 133 -9.59 11.89 1.23
C ALA A 133 -9.06 10.59 1.82
N TYR A 134 -9.35 9.47 1.17
CA TYR A 134 -8.79 8.17 1.53
C TYR A 134 -7.26 8.18 1.50
N TRP A 135 -6.64 8.62 0.39
CA TRP A 135 -5.19 8.62 0.26
C TRP A 135 -4.51 9.52 1.30
N ARG A 136 -5.03 10.75 1.50
CA ARG A 136 -4.52 11.65 2.54
C ARG A 136 -4.61 11.04 3.94
N SER A 137 -5.68 10.33 4.25
CA SER A 137 -5.83 9.63 5.52
C SER A 137 -4.73 8.57 5.71
N ARG A 138 -4.48 7.74 4.68
CA ARG A 138 -3.42 6.72 4.70
C ARG A 138 -2.02 7.31 4.88
N VAL A 139 -1.70 8.36 4.13
CA VAL A 139 -0.42 9.09 4.25
C VAL A 139 -0.27 9.72 5.63
N ALA A 140 -1.34 10.30 6.19
CA ALA A 140 -1.31 10.89 7.53
C ALA A 140 -1.11 9.83 8.62
N THR A 141 -1.74 8.65 8.52
CA THR A 141 -1.49 7.54 9.44
C THR A 141 -0.02 7.11 9.41
N PHE A 142 0.57 6.98 8.21
CA PHE A 142 1.98 6.62 8.07
C PHE A 142 2.91 7.70 8.65
N ALA A 143 2.68 8.98 8.32
CA ALA A 143 3.45 10.08 8.88
C ALA A 143 3.35 10.16 10.41
N ALA A 144 2.20 9.85 10.99
CA ALA A 144 2.02 9.79 12.44
C ALA A 144 2.87 8.67 13.08
N MET A 145 2.95 7.50 12.44
CA MET A 145 3.86 6.43 12.86
C MET A 145 5.31 6.90 12.79
N VAL A 146 5.72 7.49 11.66
CA VAL A 146 7.08 8.08 11.46
C VAL A 146 7.44 9.05 12.57
N ARG A 147 6.54 9.99 12.86
CA ARG A 147 6.73 10.97 13.93
C ARG A 147 6.87 10.31 15.31
N ALA A 148 6.01 9.36 15.68
CA ALA A 148 6.03 8.73 16.99
C ALA A 148 7.38 8.05 17.28
N ARG A 149 7.98 7.46 16.25
CA ARG A 149 9.32 6.90 16.33
C ARG A 149 10.41 7.97 16.49
N LEU A 150 10.40 9.01 15.66
CA LEU A 150 11.36 10.11 15.76
C LEU A 150 11.28 10.78 17.15
N ASP A 151 10.07 10.95 17.71
CA ASP A 151 9.88 11.44 19.07
C ASP A 151 10.49 10.51 20.14
N THR A 152 10.47 9.20 19.90
CA THR A 152 11.07 8.18 20.79
C THR A 152 12.59 8.21 20.71
N ASP A 153 13.14 8.20 19.50
CA ASP A 153 14.59 8.25 19.28
C ASP A 153 15.20 9.58 19.75
N ARG A 154 14.48 10.70 19.61
CA ARG A 154 14.89 12.00 20.14
C ARG A 154 14.96 11.99 21.67
N ARG A 155 13.95 11.43 22.34
CA ARG A 155 13.93 11.29 23.81
C ARG A 155 15.05 10.37 24.31
N ALA A 156 15.44 9.39 23.50
CA ALA A 156 16.56 8.50 23.78
C ALA A 156 17.94 9.09 23.42
N GLY A 157 18.01 10.30 22.86
CA GLY A 157 19.25 10.94 22.44
C GLY A 157 19.91 10.29 21.22
N LYS A 158 19.18 9.45 20.46
CA LYS A 158 19.69 8.73 19.28
C LYS A 158 19.74 9.59 18.01
N ILE A 159 19.02 10.70 18.00
CA ILE A 159 18.96 11.63 16.85
C ILE A 159 19.20 13.06 17.31
N SER A 160 19.60 13.93 16.39
CA SER A 160 19.94 15.31 16.66
C SER A 160 18.75 16.10 17.25
N PRO A 161 18.97 16.94 18.28
CA PRO A 161 17.91 17.78 18.84
C PRO A 161 17.40 18.85 17.87
N ALA A 162 18.13 19.12 16.78
CA ALA A 162 17.70 20.04 15.72
C ALA A 162 16.63 19.45 14.82
N ILE A 163 16.43 18.12 14.83
CA ILE A 163 15.38 17.46 14.07
C ILE A 163 14.01 17.79 14.66
N ASP A 164 13.12 18.35 13.84
CA ASP A 164 11.69 18.43 14.13
C ASP A 164 11.01 17.11 13.70
N PRO A 165 10.47 16.30 14.63
CA PRO A 165 9.87 15.01 14.31
C PRO A 165 8.67 15.10 13.38
N THR A 166 7.90 16.20 13.44
CA THR A 166 6.68 16.35 12.65
C THR A 166 7.03 16.70 11.20
N ALA A 167 7.87 17.71 10.98
CA ALA A 167 8.30 18.12 9.66
C ALA A 167 9.11 16.99 8.97
N THR A 168 10.01 16.35 9.72
CA THR A 168 10.83 15.24 9.18
C THR A 168 9.96 14.06 8.77
N ALA A 169 8.94 13.71 9.57
CA ALA A 169 8.01 12.64 9.20
C ALA A 169 7.25 12.92 7.89
N VAL A 170 6.80 14.16 7.69
CA VAL A 170 6.13 14.58 6.45
C VAL A 170 7.09 14.48 5.26
N VAL A 171 8.32 14.98 5.41
CA VAL A 171 9.34 14.97 4.34
C VAL A 171 9.70 13.53 3.95
N LEU A 172 10.01 12.67 4.93
CA LEU A 172 10.39 11.28 4.67
C LEU A 172 9.25 10.51 3.99
N THR A 173 8.02 10.67 4.49
CA THR A 173 6.84 10.01 3.91
C THR A 173 6.64 10.45 2.46
N SER A 174 6.68 11.76 2.21
CA SER A 174 6.48 12.33 0.87
C SER A 174 7.60 11.93 -0.11
N MET A 175 8.84 11.91 0.36
CA MET A 175 10.01 11.48 -0.42
C MET A 175 9.86 10.03 -0.88
N VAL A 176 9.51 9.15 0.04
CA VAL A 176 9.31 7.73 -0.22
C VAL A 176 8.16 7.51 -1.20
N GLU A 177 6.98 8.08 -0.91
CA GLU A 177 5.80 7.99 -1.76
C GLU A 177 6.13 8.42 -3.19
N ARG A 178 6.69 9.62 -3.34
CA ARG A 178 6.95 10.19 -4.66
C ARG A 178 8.01 9.40 -5.43
N SER A 179 9.05 8.93 -4.75
CA SER A 179 10.13 8.15 -5.39
C SER A 179 9.62 6.83 -5.94
N ILE A 180 8.78 6.12 -5.18
CA ILE A 180 8.16 4.87 -5.65
C ILE A 180 7.22 5.14 -6.81
N VAL A 181 6.34 6.15 -6.72
CA VAL A 181 5.45 6.51 -7.83
C VAL A 181 6.27 6.79 -9.11
N VAL A 182 7.31 7.62 -9.04
CA VAL A 182 8.14 7.95 -10.21
C VAL A 182 8.83 6.71 -10.79
N ALA A 183 9.45 5.88 -9.94
CA ALA A 183 10.15 4.67 -10.38
C ALA A 183 9.21 3.64 -11.03
N PHE A 184 7.93 3.65 -10.66
CA PHE A 184 6.93 2.71 -11.16
C PHE A 184 6.05 3.29 -12.27
N SER A 185 5.98 4.61 -12.46
CA SER A 185 5.23 5.24 -13.56
C SER A 185 5.97 5.22 -14.91
N ALA A 186 7.31 5.17 -14.89
CA ALA A 186 8.14 5.22 -16.09
C ALA A 186 9.26 4.17 -16.03
N ASP A 187 9.80 3.82 -17.20
CA ASP A 187 11.06 3.06 -17.24
C ASP A 187 12.21 4.01 -16.90
N THR A 188 12.65 3.96 -15.65
CA THR A 188 13.76 4.76 -15.14
C THR A 188 15.12 4.07 -15.30
N GLY A 189 15.14 2.78 -15.68
CA GLY A 189 16.33 1.93 -15.63
C GLY A 189 16.82 1.59 -14.21
N ILE A 190 16.11 2.02 -13.16
CA ILE A 190 16.47 1.76 -11.76
C ILE A 190 15.81 0.45 -11.31
N SER A 191 16.61 -0.52 -10.86
CA SER A 191 16.10 -1.75 -10.25
C SER A 191 15.51 -1.50 -8.86
N ASP A 192 14.58 -2.36 -8.43
CA ASP A 192 13.96 -2.29 -7.09
C ASP A 192 14.99 -2.30 -5.96
N ASP A 193 16.03 -3.11 -6.06
CA ASP A 193 17.08 -3.19 -5.04
C ASP A 193 17.88 -1.89 -4.92
N VAL A 194 18.33 -1.34 -6.04
CA VAL A 194 19.03 -0.03 -6.06
C VAL A 194 18.14 1.09 -5.52
N LEU A 195 16.84 1.08 -5.84
CA LEU A 195 15.89 2.04 -5.29
C LEU A 195 15.74 1.88 -3.77
N ALA A 196 15.63 0.64 -3.28
CA ALA A 196 15.55 0.34 -1.85
C ALA A 196 16.79 0.77 -1.08
N ASP A 197 17.97 0.44 -1.60
CA ASP A 197 19.26 0.79 -1.01
C ASP A 197 19.42 2.32 -0.94
N THR A 198 19.07 3.02 -2.03
CA THR A 198 19.18 4.48 -2.13
C THR A 198 18.24 5.19 -1.16
N LEU A 199 16.96 4.81 -1.15
CA LEU A 199 15.97 5.38 -0.24
C LEU A 199 16.28 5.05 1.22
N GLY A 200 16.65 3.80 1.51
CA GLY A 200 16.98 3.37 2.87
C GLY A 200 18.19 4.12 3.42
N ARG A 201 19.25 4.27 2.61
CA ARG A 201 20.41 5.07 2.98
C ARG A 201 20.07 6.55 3.15
N ALA A 202 19.25 7.12 2.28
CA ALA A 202 18.84 8.52 2.39
C ALA A 202 18.06 8.78 3.69
N ILE A 203 17.09 7.92 4.01
CA ILE A 203 16.32 7.99 5.25
C ILE A 203 17.26 7.87 6.47
N TRP A 204 18.17 6.89 6.45
CA TRP A 204 19.13 6.71 7.55
C TRP A 204 19.99 7.95 7.79
N LEU A 205 20.52 8.56 6.73
CA LEU A 205 21.35 9.76 6.83
C LEU A 205 20.56 10.99 7.30
N VAL A 206 19.31 11.15 6.85
CA VAL A 206 18.43 12.24 7.30
C VAL A 206 18.10 12.13 8.79
N VAL A 207 17.91 10.91 9.29
CA VAL A 207 17.47 10.68 10.68
C VAL A 207 18.65 10.61 11.66
N TYR A 208 19.73 9.93 11.28
CA TYR A 208 20.83 9.58 12.19
C TYR A 208 22.19 10.15 11.77
N GLY A 209 22.30 10.82 10.62
CA GLY A 209 23.59 11.27 10.06
C GLY A 209 24.31 12.32 10.91
N ASP A 210 23.58 13.11 11.69
CA ASP A 210 24.09 14.11 12.63
C ASP A 210 23.80 13.75 14.09
N ALA A 211 23.58 12.46 14.38
CA ALA A 211 23.29 11.97 15.73
C ALA A 211 24.35 12.49 16.74
N PRO A 212 23.92 12.88 17.96
CA PRO A 212 24.84 13.37 18.98
C PRO A 212 25.95 12.35 19.21
N ARG A 213 27.21 12.80 19.12
CA ARG A 213 28.34 11.94 19.51
C ARG A 213 28.15 11.59 20.98
N ALA A 214 28.28 10.31 21.33
CA ALA A 214 28.29 9.90 22.72
C ALA A 214 29.37 10.71 23.44
N THR A 215 28.96 11.53 24.40
CA THR A 215 29.89 12.25 25.27
C THR A 215 30.64 11.17 26.07
N PRO A 216 31.99 11.17 26.04
CA PRO A 216 32.79 10.19 26.78
C PRO A 216 32.58 10.27 28.30
#